data_AF-A0A179GQY9-F1
#
_entry.id   AF-A0A179GQY9-F1
#
_cell.length_a   1.000
_cell.length_b   1.000
_cell.length_c   1.000
_cell.angle_alpha   90.00
_cell.angle_beta   90.00
_cell.angle_gamma   90.00
#
_symmetry.space_group_name_H-M   'P 1'
#
loop_
_entity.id
_entity.type
_entity.pdbx_description
1 polymer ?
#
loop_
_entity_poly.entity_id
_entity_poly.type
_entity_poly.pdbx_seq_one_letter_code
_entity_poly.pdbx_strand_id
1 'polypeptide(L)'
;MASSGHQQQLARDLDFLTDAAHLLRETAPDASAHFMRHRADLMFHNNLDQHELQRQHVCSACGHIMIPGLGETTLRLQRLKSRQQDWKKRSTGAARSRAEEPAAAQGPSKELTCGRCHRVTRVTLGQQPAAVRGRVAKASAAKRTEQPPVTAASVKATANASSKKRAKNRKGGLQALLAGQQKPAPSLSLADFMKK
;
A
#
# COMPACT_ATOMS: atom_id res chain seq x y z
N MET A 1 -33.08 14.57 -27.80
CA MET A 1 -32.76 15.58 -26.77
C MET A 1 -33.33 15.26 -25.38
N ALA A 2 -34.35 14.41 -25.22
CA ALA A 2 -34.91 14.05 -23.91
C ALA A 2 -33.97 13.25 -22.98
N SER A 3 -32.99 12.53 -23.54
CA SER A 3 -32.11 11.63 -22.79
C SER A 3 -31.11 12.37 -21.88
N SER A 4 -30.67 13.57 -22.25
CA SER A 4 -29.71 14.35 -21.47
C SER A 4 -30.30 14.93 -20.18
N GLY A 5 -31.57 15.33 -20.18
CA GLY A 5 -32.24 15.86 -18.99
C GLY A 5 -32.50 14.78 -17.94
N HIS A 6 -32.90 13.57 -18.37
CA HIS A 6 -33.10 12.44 -17.48
C HIS A 6 -31.79 12.00 -16.80
N GLN A 7 -30.68 11.96 -17.55
CA GLN A 7 -29.37 11.62 -16.99
C GLN A 7 -28.88 12.65 -15.96
N GLN A 8 -29.16 13.94 -16.19
CA GLN A 8 -28.81 14.99 -15.23
C GLN A 8 -29.64 14.91 -13.94
N GLN A 9 -30.93 14.60 -14.06
CA GLN A 9 -31.79 14.41 -12.89
C GLN A 9 -31.32 13.19 -12.08
N LEU A 10 -31.04 12.07 -12.74
CA LEU A 10 -30.53 10.87 -12.09
C LEU A 10 -29.22 11.15 -11.32
N ALA A 11 -28.28 11.89 -11.91
CA ALA A 11 -27.05 12.27 -11.22
C ALA A 11 -27.32 13.08 -9.95
N ARG A 12 -28.20 14.08 -10.02
CA ARG A 12 -28.59 14.90 -8.85
C ARG A 12 -29.26 14.08 -7.77
N ASP A 13 -30.12 13.14 -8.13
CA ASP A 13 -30.79 12.26 -7.18
C ASP A 13 -29.77 11.35 -6.47
N LEU A 14 -28.80 10.80 -7.19
CA LEU A 14 -27.73 9.98 -6.60
C LEU A 14 -26.85 10.79 -5.65
N ASP A 15 -26.54 12.04 -5.98
CA ASP A 15 -25.75 12.94 -5.13
C ASP A 15 -26.53 13.31 -3.86
N PHE A 16 -27.79 13.73 -4.01
CA PHE A 16 -28.69 14.04 -2.89
C PHE A 16 -28.81 12.87 -1.91
N LEU A 17 -29.02 11.65 -2.42
CA LEU A 17 -29.11 10.45 -1.58
C LEU A 17 -27.82 10.16 -0.84
N THR A 18 -26.67 10.45 -1.45
CA THR A 18 -25.36 10.28 -0.83
C THR A 18 -25.19 11.28 0.32
N ASP A 19 -25.45 12.56 0.06
CA ASP A 19 -25.31 13.63 1.04
C ASP A 19 -26.28 13.46 2.22
N ALA A 20 -27.55 13.18 1.94
CA ALA A 20 -28.56 12.91 2.96
C ALA A 20 -28.16 11.71 3.84
N ALA A 21 -27.64 10.63 3.24
CA ALA A 21 -27.19 9.48 3.99
C ALA A 21 -26.00 9.81 4.91
N HIS A 22 -25.05 10.62 4.45
CA HIS A 22 -23.90 11.01 5.26
C HIS A 22 -24.30 11.97 6.39
N LEU A 23 -25.22 12.91 6.15
CA LEU A 23 -25.76 13.82 7.17
C LEU A 23 -26.47 13.06 8.30
N LEU A 24 -27.21 12.02 7.97
CA LEU A 24 -28.01 11.25 8.94
C LEU A 24 -27.26 10.07 9.56
N ARG A 25 -26.00 9.83 9.19
CA ARG A 25 -25.25 8.63 9.60
C ARG A 25 -25.23 8.42 11.12
N GLU A 26 -25.03 9.51 11.87
CA GLU A 26 -24.81 9.47 13.32
C GLU A 26 -26.11 9.57 14.10
N THR A 27 -27.06 10.37 13.62
CA THR A 27 -28.32 10.66 14.31
C THR A 27 -29.43 9.66 13.96
N ALA A 28 -29.41 9.10 12.75
CA ALA A 28 -30.40 8.16 12.23
C ALA A 28 -29.75 7.12 11.29
N PRO A 29 -28.95 6.17 11.82
CA PRO A 29 -28.21 5.20 11.02
C PRO A 29 -29.09 4.30 10.14
N ASP A 30 -30.34 4.08 10.57
CA ASP A 30 -31.33 3.32 9.82
C ASP A 30 -31.82 4.07 8.57
N ALA A 31 -32.08 5.38 8.71
CA ALA A 31 -32.47 6.24 7.60
C ALA A 31 -31.30 6.45 6.62
N SER A 32 -30.10 6.66 7.15
CA SER A 32 -28.86 6.71 6.36
C SER A 32 -28.71 5.45 5.49
N ALA A 33 -28.88 4.27 6.07
CA ALA A 33 -28.80 3.01 5.35
C ALA A 33 -29.92 2.84 4.30
N HIS A 34 -31.14 3.32 4.60
CA HIS A 34 -32.24 3.33 3.65
C HIS A 34 -31.92 4.18 2.40
N PHE A 35 -31.40 5.39 2.57
CA PHE A 35 -31.01 6.25 1.44
C PHE A 35 -29.93 5.61 0.57
N MET A 36 -28.90 5.01 1.18
CA MET A 36 -27.86 4.31 0.43
C MET A 36 -28.37 3.06 -0.28
N ARG A 37 -29.35 2.35 0.29
CA ARG A 37 -29.99 1.23 -0.38
C ARG A 37 -30.81 1.71 -1.57
N HIS A 38 -31.60 2.76 -1.40
CA HIS A 38 -32.38 3.35 -2.49
C HIS A 38 -31.48 3.84 -3.63
N ARG A 39 -30.35 4.47 -3.29
CA ARG A 39 -29.31 4.87 -4.26
C ARG A 39 -28.77 3.67 -5.04
N ALA A 40 -28.50 2.55 -4.36
CA ALA A 40 -28.03 1.33 -5.02
C ALA A 40 -29.08 0.74 -5.96
N ASP A 41 -30.35 0.75 -5.56
CA ASP A 41 -31.46 0.28 -6.39
C ASP A 41 -31.63 1.17 -7.64
N LEU A 42 -31.55 2.50 -7.50
CA LEU A 42 -31.57 3.44 -8.64
C LEU A 42 -30.42 3.19 -9.62
N MET A 43 -29.20 2.96 -9.12
CA MET A 43 -28.07 2.60 -9.97
C MET A 43 -28.32 1.28 -10.72
N PHE A 44 -28.84 0.27 -10.03
CA PHE A 44 -29.14 -1.04 -10.63
C PHE A 44 -30.19 -0.92 -11.73
N HIS A 45 -31.30 -0.22 -11.49
CA HIS A 45 -32.36 -0.03 -12.48
C HIS A 45 -31.91 0.75 -13.73
N ASN A 46 -30.91 1.63 -13.58
CA ASN A 46 -30.35 2.41 -14.68
C ASN A 46 -29.09 1.78 -15.31
N ASN A 47 -28.77 0.52 -14.97
CA ASN A 47 -27.57 -0.20 -15.43
C ASN A 47 -26.26 0.57 -15.21
N LEU A 48 -26.17 1.28 -14.08
CA LEU A 48 -24.97 2.00 -13.69
C LEU A 48 -24.10 1.13 -12.78
N ASP A 49 -22.84 0.96 -13.17
CA ASP A 49 -21.88 0.23 -12.36
C ASP A 49 -21.48 1.02 -11.11
N GLN A 50 -21.51 0.34 -9.96
CA GLN A 50 -20.95 0.88 -8.72
C GLN A 50 -19.44 0.73 -8.73
N HIS A 51 -18.74 1.86 -8.57
CA HIS A 51 -17.30 1.89 -8.39
C HIS A 51 -16.86 1.04 -7.20
N GLU A 52 -15.74 0.34 -7.33
CA GLU A 52 -15.23 -0.60 -6.32
C GLU A 52 -14.98 0.05 -4.95
N LEU A 53 -14.59 1.33 -4.93
CA LEU A 53 -14.47 2.08 -3.66
C LEU A 53 -15.83 2.22 -2.97
N GLN A 54 -16.91 2.49 -3.71
CA GLN A 54 -18.24 2.63 -3.11
C GLN A 54 -18.69 1.32 -2.45
N ARG A 55 -18.39 0.18 -3.09
CA ARG A 55 -18.65 -1.17 -2.54
C ARG A 55 -17.87 -1.44 -1.26
N GLN A 56 -16.72 -0.79 -1.06
CA GLN A 56 -15.95 -0.87 0.18
C GLN A 56 -16.52 0.00 1.30
N HIS A 57 -17.21 1.09 0.94
CA HIS A 57 -17.73 2.06 1.91
C HIS A 57 -19.17 1.78 2.32
N VAL A 58 -19.97 1.10 1.49
CA VAL A 58 -21.40 0.87 1.75
C VAL A 58 -21.74 -0.58 1.57
N CYS A 59 -22.46 -1.15 2.54
CA CYS A 59 -22.92 -2.52 2.46
C CYS A 59 -23.95 -2.67 1.33
N SER A 60 -23.64 -3.49 0.33
CA SER A 60 -24.54 -3.76 -0.80
C SER A 60 -25.89 -4.37 -0.40
N ALA A 61 -25.96 -5.01 0.77
CA ALA A 61 -27.18 -5.69 1.20
C ALA A 61 -28.11 -4.84 2.05
N CYS A 62 -27.61 -4.01 2.96
CA CYS A 62 -28.46 -3.22 3.85
C CYS A 62 -28.25 -1.71 3.71
N GLY A 63 -27.31 -1.26 2.89
CA GLY A 63 -27.00 0.16 2.69
C GLY A 63 -26.21 0.81 3.82
N HIS A 64 -25.83 0.07 4.87
CA HIS A 64 -25.08 0.66 5.98
C HIS A 64 -23.70 1.17 5.54
N ILE A 65 -23.37 2.42 5.89
CA ILE A 65 -22.07 3.04 5.62
C ILE A 65 -21.03 2.43 6.57
N MET A 66 -20.15 1.62 5.99
CA MET A 66 -19.09 0.88 6.66
C MET A 66 -17.87 1.78 6.89
N ILE A 67 -17.66 2.19 8.14
CA ILE A 67 -16.44 2.89 8.57
C ILE A 67 -15.64 1.96 9.48
N PRO A 68 -14.51 1.40 9.01
CA PRO A 68 -13.67 0.52 9.82
C PRO A 68 -13.23 1.21 11.13
N GLY A 69 -13.41 0.52 12.26
CA GLY A 69 -13.04 1.04 13.58
C GLY A 69 -14.10 1.93 14.24
N LEU A 70 -15.23 2.19 13.57
CA LEU A 70 -16.42 2.77 14.18
C LEU A 70 -17.56 1.73 14.22
N GLY A 71 -18.24 1.67 15.37
CA GLY A 71 -19.28 0.67 15.62
C GLY A 71 -18.74 -0.76 15.48
N GLU A 72 -19.55 -1.65 14.89
CA GLU A 72 -19.20 -3.06 14.69
C GLU A 72 -18.62 -3.37 13.30
N THR A 73 -18.32 -2.34 12.50
CA THR A 73 -17.72 -2.53 11.18
C THR A 73 -16.26 -2.95 11.32
N THR A 74 -15.89 -4.11 10.77
CA THR A 74 -14.54 -4.65 10.86
C THR A 74 -13.85 -4.75 9.50
N LEU A 75 -12.55 -4.45 9.48
CA LEU A 75 -11.67 -4.63 8.32
C LEU A 75 -10.58 -5.65 8.65
N ARG A 76 -10.45 -6.70 7.84
CA ARG A 76 -9.37 -7.68 7.93
C ARG A 76 -8.55 -7.66 6.65
N LEU A 77 -7.23 -7.49 6.78
CA LEU A 77 -6.31 -7.64 5.67
C LEU A 77 -5.73 -9.05 5.67
N GLN A 78 -6.07 -9.83 4.65
CA GLN A 78 -5.47 -11.14 4.43
C GLN A 78 -4.31 -10.99 3.44
N ARG A 79 -3.10 -11.32 3.89
CA ARG A 79 -1.96 -11.58 3.01
C ARG A 79 -1.89 -13.08 2.79
N LEU A 80 -1.59 -13.55 1.56
CA LEU A 80 -1.29 -14.98 1.44
C LEU A 80 -0.10 -15.29 2.35
N LYS A 81 -0.20 -16.42 3.04
CA LYS A 81 0.94 -17.03 3.70
C LYS A 81 2.03 -17.15 2.64
N SER A 82 3.15 -16.51 2.90
CA SER A 82 4.28 -16.48 1.97
C SER A 82 4.62 -17.91 1.54
N ARG A 83 4.84 -18.08 0.24
CA ARG A 83 5.41 -19.24 -0.48
C ARG A 83 6.66 -19.89 0.18
N GLN A 84 7.17 -19.35 1.29
CA GLN A 84 8.20 -19.97 2.12
C GLN A 84 7.75 -21.26 2.81
N GLN A 85 6.46 -21.41 3.14
CA GLN A 85 5.97 -22.68 3.72
C GLN A 85 5.96 -23.81 2.68
N ASP A 86 5.73 -23.49 1.41
CA ASP A 86 5.78 -24.47 0.32
C ASP A 86 7.20 -24.84 -0.09
N TRP A 87 8.17 -23.92 0.03
CA TRP A 87 9.59 -24.24 -0.15
C TRP A 87 10.07 -25.32 0.84
N LYS A 88 9.72 -25.17 2.13
CA LYS A 88 10.10 -26.16 3.16
C LYS A 88 9.42 -27.53 2.95
N LYS A 89 8.22 -27.58 2.37
CA LYS A 89 7.54 -28.84 2.07
C LYS A 89 8.04 -29.51 0.79
N ARG A 90 8.52 -28.73 -0.19
CA ARG A 90 9.17 -29.28 -1.41
C ARG A 90 10.58 -29.81 -1.15
N SER A 91 11.29 -29.32 -0.13
CA SER A 91 12.62 -29.85 0.23
C SER A 91 12.58 -31.20 0.96
N THR A 92 11.42 -31.69 1.38
CA THR A 92 11.28 -32.97 2.12
C THR A 92 10.67 -34.10 1.29
N GLY A 93 10.71 -34.02 -0.04
CA GLY A 93 10.63 -35.20 -0.91
C GLY A 93 9.31 -35.98 -0.93
N ALA A 94 8.17 -35.39 -0.56
CA ALA A 94 6.87 -36.04 -0.74
C ALA A 94 6.23 -35.58 -2.06
N ALA A 95 6.61 -36.24 -3.16
CA ALA A 95 5.85 -36.17 -4.41
C ALA A 95 4.47 -36.80 -4.19
N ARG A 96 3.40 -36.03 -4.32
CA ARG A 96 2.09 -36.56 -4.70
C ARG A 96 1.44 -35.67 -5.75
N SER A 97 1.01 -36.36 -6.78
CA SER A 97 0.26 -35.95 -7.95
C SER A 97 -1.14 -35.45 -7.58
N ARG A 98 -1.45 -34.23 -8.01
CA ARG A 98 -2.68 -33.91 -8.74
C ARG A 98 -2.43 -32.57 -9.43
N ALA A 99 -2.68 -32.53 -10.74
CA ALA A 99 -2.78 -31.28 -11.48
C ALA A 99 -4.06 -30.58 -10.98
N GLU A 100 -3.93 -29.86 -9.87
CA GLU A 100 -4.83 -28.77 -9.55
C GLU A 100 -4.16 -27.55 -10.18
N GLU A 101 -4.83 -26.95 -11.17
CA GLU A 101 -4.49 -25.64 -11.72
C GLU A 101 -4.06 -24.73 -10.56
N PRO A 102 -2.85 -24.15 -10.56
CA PRO A 102 -2.39 -23.36 -9.43
C PRO A 102 -3.35 -22.18 -9.33
N ALA A 103 -4.26 -22.22 -8.35
CA ALA A 103 -5.20 -21.17 -8.04
C ALA A 103 -4.44 -19.85 -8.13
N ALA A 104 -4.68 -19.10 -9.22
CA ALA A 104 -3.86 -17.98 -9.63
C ALA A 104 -3.57 -17.14 -8.41
N ALA A 105 -2.30 -17.04 -8.01
CA ALA A 105 -1.87 -16.59 -6.69
C ALA A 105 -2.66 -15.35 -6.24
N GLN A 106 -3.76 -15.58 -5.50
CA GLN A 106 -4.76 -14.56 -5.25
C GLN A 106 -4.08 -13.48 -4.43
N GLY A 107 -3.90 -12.28 -4.98
CA GLY A 107 -3.19 -11.19 -4.31
C GLY A 107 -3.75 -10.90 -2.91
N PRO A 108 -3.04 -10.09 -2.09
CA PRO A 108 -3.55 -9.70 -0.78
C PRO A 108 -4.99 -9.19 -0.89
N SER A 109 -5.88 -9.60 0.01
CA SER A 109 -7.30 -9.23 -0.01
C SER A 109 -7.69 -8.46 1.24
N LYS A 110 -8.70 -7.59 1.09
CA LYS A 110 -9.37 -6.89 2.19
C LYS A 110 -10.74 -7.52 2.37
N GLU A 111 -11.09 -7.86 3.60
CA GLU A 111 -12.42 -8.31 3.99
C GLU A 111 -13.04 -7.23 4.88
N LEU A 112 -14.17 -6.67 4.44
CA LEU A 112 -14.96 -5.68 5.16
C LEU A 112 -16.24 -6.34 5.65
N THR A 113 -16.47 -6.35 6.96
CA THR A 113 -17.69 -6.90 7.56
C THR A 113 -18.60 -5.75 7.97
N CYS A 114 -19.85 -5.79 7.49
CA CYS A 114 -20.85 -4.79 7.85
C CYS A 114 -21.21 -4.86 9.33
N GLY A 115 -21.16 -3.72 10.04
CA GLY A 115 -21.55 -3.63 11.45
C GLY A 115 -23.05 -3.68 11.75
N ARG A 116 -23.91 -3.88 10.75
CA ARG A 116 -25.38 -3.96 10.92
C ARG A 116 -25.97 -5.32 10.56
N CYS A 117 -25.55 -5.89 9.42
CA CYS A 117 -26.06 -7.19 8.94
C CYS A 117 -24.97 -8.28 8.83
N HIS A 118 -23.74 -7.96 9.24
CA HIS A 118 -22.59 -8.86 9.26
C HIS A 118 -22.18 -9.51 7.91
N ARG A 119 -22.72 -9.01 6.79
CA ARG A 119 -22.25 -9.46 5.47
C ARG A 119 -20.83 -9.02 5.22
N VAL A 120 -20.06 -9.90 4.60
CA VAL A 120 -18.65 -9.70 4.29
C VAL A 120 -18.48 -9.32 2.82
N THR A 121 -17.81 -8.20 2.58
CA THR A 121 -17.39 -7.75 1.25
C THR A 121 -15.90 -8.02 1.10
N ARG A 122 -15.52 -8.78 0.07
CA ARG A 122 -14.13 -9.14 -0.21
C ARG A 122 -13.62 -8.34 -1.40
N VAL A 123 -12.51 -7.63 -1.22
CA VAL A 123 -11.84 -6.86 -2.27
C VAL A 123 -10.44 -7.40 -2.47
N THR A 124 -10.15 -7.83 -3.69
CA THR A 124 -8.80 -8.24 -4.08
C THR A 124 -7.95 -7.00 -4.32
N LEU A 125 -6.81 -6.90 -3.64
CA LEU A 125 -5.83 -5.86 -3.95
C LEU A 125 -5.01 -6.38 -5.11
N GLY A 126 -4.99 -5.61 -6.20
CA GLY A 126 -4.13 -5.87 -7.34
C GLY A 126 -2.70 -6.12 -6.87
N GLN A 127 -2.02 -7.07 -7.52
CA GLN A 127 -0.63 -7.36 -7.23
C GLN A 127 0.18 -6.09 -7.51
N GLN A 128 0.61 -5.40 -6.47
CA GLN A 128 1.54 -4.30 -6.61
C GLN A 128 2.80 -4.87 -7.27
N PRO A 129 3.31 -4.24 -8.35
CA PRO A 129 4.52 -4.72 -9.00
C PRO A 129 5.62 -4.77 -7.94
N ALA A 130 6.34 -5.90 -7.89
CA ALA A 130 7.40 -6.09 -6.92
C ALA A 130 8.34 -4.89 -6.99
N ALA A 131 8.48 -4.16 -5.88
CA ALA A 131 9.35 -3.00 -5.81
C ALA A 131 10.75 -3.42 -6.31
N VAL A 132 11.16 -2.88 -7.45
CA VAL A 132 12.46 -3.17 -8.05
C VAL A 132 13.51 -2.55 -7.15
N ARG A 133 14.00 -3.33 -6.19
CA ARG A 133 15.21 -2.96 -5.46
C ARG A 133 16.34 -3.06 -6.46
N GLY A 134 16.78 -1.91 -6.98
CA GLY A 134 17.93 -1.82 -7.87
C GLY A 134 19.10 -2.56 -7.24
N ARG A 135 19.45 -3.72 -7.81
CA ARG A 135 20.70 -4.38 -7.48
C ARG A 135 21.79 -3.50 -8.06
N VAL A 136 22.51 -2.77 -7.21
CA VAL A 136 23.79 -2.19 -7.62
C VAL A 136 24.70 -3.36 -7.98
N ALA A 137 24.83 -3.61 -9.28
CA ALA A 137 25.78 -4.57 -9.80
C ALA A 137 27.18 -4.11 -9.37
N LYS A 138 27.88 -4.93 -8.59
CA LYS A 138 29.33 -4.76 -8.44
C LYS A 138 29.93 -5.07 -9.79
N ALA A 139 30.31 -4.03 -10.54
CA ALA A 139 31.13 -4.18 -11.72
C ALA A 139 32.46 -4.81 -11.31
N SER A 140 32.64 -6.09 -11.60
CA SER A 140 33.94 -6.72 -11.66
C SER A 140 34.66 -6.14 -12.87
N ALA A 141 35.52 -5.15 -12.62
CA ALA A 141 36.40 -4.57 -13.62
C ALA A 141 37.34 -5.66 -14.16
N ALA A 142 37.12 -6.03 -15.42
CA ALA A 142 38.02 -6.87 -16.18
C ALA A 142 39.36 -6.14 -16.40
N LYS A 143 40.46 -6.87 -16.20
CA LYS A 143 41.83 -6.47 -16.52
C LYS A 143 41.91 -5.97 -17.97
N ARG A 144 42.47 -4.77 -18.18
CA ARG A 144 43.23 -4.44 -19.38
C ARG A 144 44.68 -4.20 -18.99
N THR A 145 45.55 -4.94 -19.66
CA THR A 145 47.01 -4.88 -19.59
C THR A 145 47.48 -3.90 -20.65
N GLU A 146 48.29 -2.91 -20.27
CA GLU A 146 49.39 -2.36 -21.09
C GLU A 146 50.21 -1.35 -20.24
N GLN A 147 51.54 -1.47 -20.31
CA GLN A 147 52.57 -0.65 -19.63
C GLN A 147 53.24 0.31 -20.66
N PRO A 148 54.35 1.04 -20.35
CA PRO A 148 54.53 2.30 -19.58
C PRO A 148 55.26 3.38 -20.50
N PRO A 149 55.88 4.54 -20.10
CA PRO A 149 56.87 4.75 -18.99
C PRO A 149 56.90 6.12 -18.22
N VAL A 150 57.60 6.10 -17.05
CA VAL A 150 58.40 7.15 -16.32
C VAL A 150 57.73 8.47 -15.84
N THR A 151 57.95 9.12 -14.67
CA THR A 151 59.02 9.20 -13.64
C THR A 151 58.49 9.66 -12.25
N ALA A 152 59.25 9.31 -11.19
CA ALA A 152 59.52 10.05 -9.94
C ALA A 152 58.52 10.12 -8.74
N ALA A 153 58.99 9.49 -7.66
CA ALA A 153 59.02 9.94 -6.26
C ALA A 153 57.78 9.89 -5.33
N SER A 154 57.91 8.97 -4.37
CA SER A 154 57.58 9.11 -2.93
C SER A 154 56.13 8.87 -2.46
N VAL A 155 55.95 7.70 -1.84
CA VAL A 155 55.63 7.47 -0.41
C VAL A 155 54.70 6.26 -0.31
N LYS A 156 55.24 5.20 0.28
CA LYS A 156 54.52 3.97 0.62
C LYS A 156 53.44 4.29 1.67
N ALA A 157 52.19 4.43 1.26
CA ALA A 157 51.04 4.37 2.14
C ALA A 157 50.38 3.01 2.00
N THR A 158 50.54 2.17 3.02
CA THR A 158 50.00 0.81 3.09
C THR A 158 48.47 0.83 3.04
N ALA A 159 47.89 -0.01 2.18
CA ALA A 159 46.45 -0.15 1.91
C ALA A 159 45.60 -0.63 3.11
N ASN A 160 46.16 -0.70 4.32
CA ASN A 160 45.53 -1.26 5.52
C ASN A 160 45.09 -0.24 6.57
N ALA A 161 45.26 1.07 6.35
CA ALA A 161 44.79 2.09 7.29
C ALA A 161 43.26 2.31 7.25
N SER A 162 42.59 1.92 6.17
CA SER A 162 41.14 2.13 5.96
C SER A 162 40.26 1.00 6.57
N SER A 163 40.86 -0.17 6.85
CA SER A 163 40.16 -1.36 7.37
C SER A 163 39.85 -1.24 8.88
N LYS A 164 40.81 -0.72 9.68
CA LYS A 164 40.60 -0.49 11.12
C LYS A 164 39.64 0.67 11.43
N LYS A 165 39.60 1.73 10.59
CA LYS A 165 38.66 2.85 10.77
C LYS A 165 37.20 2.44 10.52
N ARG A 166 36.95 1.55 9.56
CA ARG A 166 35.60 1.03 9.27
C ARG A 166 35.09 0.02 10.30
N ALA A 167 35.97 -0.79 10.88
CA ALA A 167 35.60 -1.72 11.94
C ALA A 167 35.18 -1.01 13.25
N LYS A 168 35.83 0.12 13.58
CA LYS A 168 35.48 0.91 14.77
C LYS A 168 34.13 1.62 14.63
N ASN A 169 33.80 2.11 13.43
CA ASN A 169 32.51 2.75 13.16
C ASN A 169 31.32 1.77 13.16
N ARG A 170 31.59 0.46 12.95
CA ARG A 170 30.57 -0.60 13.10
C ARG A 170 30.32 -1.01 14.55
N LYS A 171 31.22 -0.68 15.49
CA LYS A 171 31.08 -0.98 16.93
C LYS A 171 30.48 0.18 17.74
N GLY A 172 30.36 1.38 17.16
CA GLY A 172 29.85 2.57 17.83
C GLY A 172 28.34 2.78 17.80
N GLY A 173 27.59 1.86 17.16
CA GLY A 173 26.13 1.92 17.06
C GLY A 173 25.59 3.23 16.47
N LEU A 174 24.27 3.44 16.61
CA LEU A 174 23.59 4.64 16.11
C LEU A 174 24.14 5.94 16.74
N GLN A 175 24.58 5.89 18.01
CA GLN A 175 25.10 7.04 18.75
C GLN A 175 26.38 7.64 18.14
N ALA A 176 27.29 6.82 17.62
CA ALA A 176 28.50 7.32 16.96
C ALA A 176 28.19 8.06 15.65
N LEU A 177 27.11 7.70 14.97
CA LEU A 177 26.64 8.39 13.76
C LEU A 177 25.93 9.71 14.11
N LEU A 178 25.20 9.75 15.23
CA LEU A 178 24.56 10.97 15.75
C LEU A 178 25.58 12.02 16.21
N ALA A 179 26.66 11.61 16.87
CA ALA A 179 27.73 12.52 17.30
C ALA A 179 28.47 13.18 16.11
N GLY A 180 28.56 12.49 14.97
CA GLY A 180 29.16 13.04 13.74
C GLY A 180 28.25 14.01 12.97
N GLN A 181 26.95 14.03 13.28
CA GLN A 181 25.94 14.90 12.66
C GLN A 181 25.70 16.21 13.43
N GLN A 182 26.42 16.46 14.54
CA GLN A 182 26.33 17.72 15.29
C GLN A 182 27.08 18.89 14.62
N LYS A 183 27.07 18.98 13.29
CA LYS A 183 27.31 20.26 12.60
C LYS A 183 25.94 20.82 12.21
N PRO A 184 25.41 21.82 12.92
CA PRO A 184 24.15 22.45 12.53
C PRO A 184 24.39 23.16 11.20
N ALA A 185 23.93 22.56 10.10
CA ALA A 185 23.58 23.33 8.92
C ALA A 185 22.42 24.26 9.30
N PRO A 186 22.37 25.50 8.77
CA PRO A 186 21.32 26.46 9.10
C PRO A 186 19.97 25.90 8.63
N SER A 187 19.23 25.28 9.55
CA SER A 187 17.86 24.86 9.31
C SER A 187 16.97 26.09 9.42
N LEU A 188 16.26 26.41 8.33
CA LEU A 188 15.25 27.46 8.31
C LEU A 188 14.27 27.24 9.47
N SER A 189 14.20 28.21 10.37
CA SER A 189 13.39 28.16 11.57
C SER A 189 11.96 28.61 11.23
N LEU A 190 10.96 28.08 11.94
CA LEU A 190 9.57 28.55 11.83
C LEU A 190 9.44 30.08 12.02
N ALA A 191 10.38 30.70 12.74
CA ALA A 191 10.45 32.15 12.91
C ALA A 191 10.72 32.92 11.60
N ASP A 192 11.36 32.30 10.60
CA ASP A 192 11.65 32.92 9.31
C ASP A 192 10.39 33.06 8.43
N PHE A 193 9.36 32.26 8.71
CA PHE A 193 8.10 32.27 7.96
C PHE A 193 7.01 33.17 8.58
N MET A 194 7.21 33.68 9.80
CA MET A 194 6.22 34.50 10.52
C MET A 194 6.47 36.01 10.42
N LYS A 195 7.43 36.45 9.59
CA LYS A 195 7.67 37.88 9.28
C LYS A 195 7.33 38.19 7.83
N LYS A 196 6.03 38.25 7.51
CA LYS A 196 5.40 39.29 6.69
C LYS A 196 3.91 39.05 6.56
#